data_AF-A0A0F8D6P6-F1
#
_entry.id   AF-A0A0F8D6P6-F1
#
_cell.length_a   1.000
_cell.length_b   1.000
_cell.length_c   1.000
_cell.angle_alpha   90.00
_cell.angle_beta   90.00
_cell.angle_gamma   90.00
#
_symmetry.space_group_name_H-M   'P 1'
#
loop_
_entity.id
_entity.type
_entity.pdbx_description
1 polymer ?
#
loop_
_entity_poly.entity_id
_entity_poly.type
_entity_poly.pdbx_seq_one_letter_code
_entity_poly.pdbx_strand_id
1 'polypeptide(L)'
;MVVGSGSETTRSRRPESDDRAGRADRSDRTSRRNAWLLVVALLAVPMAVAPGDDLTVVSLWGFLNTAGSGAAAGGYPVWAYFLDQPRPFGSLPASIRAWPLAIGFHVLAAASATAGVALGREDRRVTGGLLVLAAAASLWVSVGVATRFGVGTTSGWLAVIPVGALAALAVAVGVYGRDLRNAFER
;
A
#
# COMPACT_ATOMS: atom_id res chain seq x y z
N MET A 1 67.19 -14.22 40.01
CA MET A 1 66.94 -15.25 38.97
C MET A 1 65.89 -16.17 39.58
N VAL A 2 64.63 -16.26 39.14
CA VAL A 2 64.10 -16.46 37.79
C VAL A 2 62.70 -15.82 37.68
N VAL A 3 62.42 -15.33 36.48
CA VAL A 3 61.21 -14.67 35.98
C VAL A 3 60.03 -15.64 35.91
N GLY A 4 58.82 -15.15 36.18
CA GLY A 4 57.56 -15.85 35.92
C GLY A 4 56.51 -14.91 35.34
N SER A 5 56.75 -14.46 34.10
CA SER A 5 55.80 -13.71 33.27
C SER A 5 54.65 -14.64 32.86
N GLY A 6 53.45 -14.39 33.38
CA GLY A 6 52.21 -15.07 33.00
C GLY A 6 51.39 -14.19 32.08
N SER A 7 51.59 -14.38 30.78
CA SER A 7 50.97 -13.71 29.64
C SER A 7 49.46 -13.49 29.76
N GLU A 8 49.04 -12.25 29.55
CA GLU A 8 47.69 -11.85 29.15
C GLU A 8 47.24 -12.70 27.96
N THR A 9 46.23 -13.53 28.17
CA THR A 9 45.50 -14.15 27.07
C THR A 9 44.58 -13.08 26.49
N THR A 10 45.09 -12.31 25.53
CA THR A 10 44.28 -11.49 24.63
C THR A 10 43.35 -12.43 23.87
N ARG A 11 42.15 -12.60 24.41
CA ARG A 11 41.07 -13.40 23.85
C ARG A 11 40.65 -12.75 22.54
N SER A 12 41.20 -13.24 21.44
CA SER A 12 40.80 -12.93 20.06
C SER A 12 39.35 -13.38 19.85
N ARG A 13 38.40 -12.57 20.32
CA ARG A 13 36.96 -12.87 20.30
C ARG A 13 36.16 -11.80 19.54
N ARG A 14 36.77 -11.17 18.52
CA ARG A 14 36.24 -9.94 17.90
C ARG A 14 36.14 -9.85 16.36
N PRO A 15 36.09 -10.93 15.56
CA PRO A 15 35.59 -10.82 14.18
C PRO A 15 34.08 -11.14 14.08
N GLU A 16 33.61 -12.14 14.83
CA GLU A 16 32.28 -12.72 14.62
C GLU A 16 31.11 -11.81 15.09
N SER A 17 31.34 -10.94 16.09
CA SER A 17 30.32 -9.99 16.57
C SER A 17 30.04 -8.87 15.57
N ASP A 18 31.09 -8.36 14.92
CA ASP A 18 31.03 -7.21 14.03
C ASP A 18 30.44 -7.64 12.67
N ASP A 19 30.78 -8.86 12.22
CA ASP A 19 30.18 -9.47 11.03
C ASP A 19 28.67 -9.73 11.20
N ARG A 20 28.25 -10.20 12.38
CA ARG A 20 26.82 -10.41 12.69
C ARG A 20 26.06 -9.10 12.78
N ALA A 21 26.62 -8.09 13.42
CA ALA A 21 26.02 -6.75 13.52
C ALA A 21 25.85 -6.11 12.14
N GLY A 22 26.89 -6.15 11.30
CA GLY A 22 26.84 -5.63 9.93
C GLY A 22 25.85 -6.38 9.03
N ARG A 23 25.68 -7.69 9.24
CA ARG A 23 24.68 -8.50 8.52
C ARG A 23 23.25 -8.15 8.93
N ALA A 24 23.00 -7.98 10.23
CA ALA A 24 21.69 -7.61 10.76
C ALA A 24 21.24 -6.23 10.25
N ASP A 25 22.12 -5.23 10.29
CA ASP A 25 21.82 -3.89 9.79
C ASP A 25 21.54 -3.88 8.26
N ARG A 26 22.27 -4.70 7.50
CA ARG A 26 22.03 -4.85 6.05
C ARG A 26 20.70 -5.54 5.76
N SER A 27 20.32 -6.58 6.52
CA SER A 27 19.01 -7.22 6.39
C SER A 27 17.87 -6.27 6.75
N ASP A 28 18.03 -5.44 7.78
CA ASP A 28 17.02 -4.47 8.20
C ASP A 28 16.81 -3.36 7.18
N ARG A 29 17.90 -2.85 6.58
CA ARG A 29 17.82 -1.90 5.47
C ARG A 29 17.16 -2.50 4.23
N THR A 30 17.48 -3.74 3.89
CA THR A 30 16.87 -4.44 2.75
C THR A 30 15.38 -4.66 2.98
N SER A 31 15.00 -5.10 4.18
CA SER A 31 13.61 -5.29 4.59
C SER A 31 12.81 -3.98 4.51
N ARG A 32 13.37 -2.86 5.02
CA ARG A 32 12.75 -1.53 4.90
C ARG A 32 12.60 -1.08 3.45
N ARG A 33 13.63 -1.29 2.62
CA ARG A 33 13.57 -0.93 1.20
C ARG A 33 12.49 -1.74 0.46
N ASN A 34 12.37 -3.03 0.76
CA ASN A 34 11.34 -3.90 0.19
C ASN A 34 9.95 -3.47 0.64
N ALA A 35 9.76 -3.15 1.93
CA ALA A 35 8.51 -2.61 2.45
C ALA A 35 8.11 -1.31 1.74
N TRP A 36 9.04 -0.38 1.61
CA TRP A 36 8.84 0.87 0.86
C TRP A 36 8.45 0.61 -0.60
N LEU A 37 9.17 -0.28 -1.30
CA LEU A 37 8.86 -0.63 -2.70
C LEU A 37 7.44 -1.19 -2.83
N LEU A 38 7.01 -2.06 -1.91
CA LEU A 38 5.66 -2.62 -1.91
C LEU A 38 4.61 -1.52 -1.72
N VAL A 39 4.81 -0.61 -0.77
CA VAL A 39 3.88 0.51 -0.52
C VAL A 39 3.80 1.44 -1.72
N VAL A 40 4.93 1.78 -2.34
CA VAL A 40 4.94 2.61 -3.55
C VAL A 40 4.28 1.89 -4.72
N ALA A 41 4.53 0.59 -4.89
CA ALA A 41 3.91 -0.20 -5.95
C ALA A 41 2.37 -0.23 -5.86
N LEU A 42 1.80 -0.15 -4.65
CA LEU A 42 0.34 -0.06 -4.46
C LEU A 42 -0.27 1.17 -5.15
N LEU A 43 0.50 2.25 -5.39
CA LEU A 43 0.01 3.42 -6.14
C LEU A 43 -0.31 3.10 -7.60
N ALA A 44 0.31 2.05 -8.16
CA ALA A 44 0.04 1.58 -9.51
C ALA A 44 -1.03 0.47 -9.57
N VAL A 45 -1.40 -0.10 -8.41
CA VAL A 45 -2.37 -1.20 -8.36
C VAL A 45 -3.78 -0.65 -8.62
N PRO A 46 -4.54 -1.26 -9.54
CA PRO A 46 -5.94 -0.88 -9.75
C PRO A 46 -6.76 -1.18 -8.51
N MET A 47 -7.64 -0.24 -8.11
CA MET A 47 -8.56 -0.45 -6.99
C MET A 47 -9.53 -1.57 -7.26
N ALA A 48 -10.14 -1.58 -8.46
CA ALA A 48 -11.11 -2.58 -8.86
C ALA A 48 -10.92 -2.97 -10.32
N VAL A 49 -11.17 -4.24 -10.62
CA VAL A 49 -11.20 -4.77 -11.98
C VAL A 49 -12.55 -5.43 -12.19
N ALA A 50 -13.26 -5.06 -13.26
CA ALA A 50 -14.51 -5.67 -13.65
C ALA A 50 -14.31 -6.44 -14.97
N PRO A 51 -14.11 -7.77 -14.90
CA PRO A 51 -14.03 -8.61 -16.10
C PRO A 51 -15.46 -8.85 -16.63
N GLY A 52 -15.78 -8.27 -17.79
CA GLY A 52 -17.01 -8.50 -18.54
C GLY A 52 -16.69 -8.66 -20.03
N ASP A 53 -17.69 -8.46 -20.91
CA ASP A 53 -17.46 -8.43 -22.37
C ASP A 53 -16.41 -7.37 -22.76
N ASP A 54 -16.36 -6.29 -21.98
CA ASP A 54 -15.28 -5.29 -21.99
C ASP A 54 -14.60 -5.21 -20.62
N LEU A 55 -13.27 -5.11 -20.62
CA LEU A 55 -12.47 -4.96 -19.41
C LEU A 55 -12.54 -3.52 -18.91
N THR A 56 -13.13 -3.33 -17.72
CA THR A 56 -13.08 -2.05 -17.00
C THR A 56 -12.10 -2.12 -15.84
N VAL A 57 -11.14 -1.19 -15.84
CA VAL A 57 -10.13 -1.04 -14.79
C VAL A 57 -10.36 0.28 -14.07
N VAL A 58 -10.57 0.20 -12.76
CA VAL A 58 -10.68 1.36 -11.88
C VAL A 58 -9.38 1.51 -11.12
N SER A 59 -8.63 2.58 -11.41
CA SER A 59 -7.36 2.86 -10.74
C SER A 59 -7.49 3.99 -9.70
N LEU A 60 -6.42 4.27 -8.97
CA LEU A 60 -6.31 5.47 -8.12
C LEU A 60 -6.39 6.77 -8.94
N TRP A 61 -5.97 6.74 -10.20
CA TRP A 61 -5.72 7.94 -11.00
C TRP A 61 -6.83 8.24 -12.01
N GLY A 62 -7.70 7.26 -12.26
CA GLY A 62 -8.74 7.35 -13.29
C GLY A 62 -9.33 6.01 -13.65
N PHE A 63 -10.22 6.04 -14.64
CA PHE A 63 -10.85 4.85 -15.22
C PHE A 63 -10.18 4.47 -16.53
N LEU A 64 -10.07 3.18 -16.81
CA LEU A 64 -9.72 2.64 -18.12
C LEU A 64 -10.82 1.67 -18.55
N ASN A 65 -11.30 1.78 -19.79
CA ASN A 65 -12.30 0.85 -20.34
C ASN A 65 -11.90 0.45 -21.76
N THR A 66 -11.97 -0.85 -22.07
CA THR A 66 -11.69 -1.37 -23.42
C THR A 66 -12.87 -1.24 -24.38
N ALA A 67 -14.06 -0.91 -23.88
CA ALA A 67 -15.30 -0.72 -24.67
C ALA A 67 -15.31 0.50 -25.61
N GLY A 68 -14.28 1.36 -25.54
CA GLY A 68 -14.25 2.63 -26.27
C GLY A 68 -14.11 2.43 -27.78
N SER A 69 -15.02 3.00 -28.57
CA SER A 69 -14.91 3.06 -30.03
C SER A 69 -13.70 3.90 -30.45
N GLY A 70 -12.54 3.26 -30.58
CA GLY A 70 -11.30 3.86 -31.05
C GLY A 70 -10.06 3.17 -30.47
N ALA A 71 -8.96 3.16 -31.23
CA ALA A 71 -7.67 2.59 -30.83
C ALA A 71 -6.96 3.34 -29.66
N ALA A 72 -7.70 4.14 -28.89
CA ALA A 72 -7.22 4.83 -27.70
C ALA A 72 -8.11 4.41 -26.51
N ALA A 73 -7.51 3.73 -25.52
CA ALA A 73 -8.14 3.48 -24.24
C ALA A 73 -8.63 4.81 -23.65
N GLY A 74 -9.96 4.99 -23.55
CA GLY A 74 -10.57 6.21 -23.04
C GLY A 74 -10.33 6.35 -21.54
N GLY A 75 -9.25 7.03 -21.17
CA GLY A 75 -8.91 7.30 -19.78
C GLY A 75 -9.50 8.64 -19.32
N TYR A 76 -10.43 8.63 -18.35
CA TYR A 76 -10.87 9.88 -17.71
C TYR A 76 -10.18 10.02 -16.35
N PRO A 77 -9.22 10.96 -16.22
CA PRO A 77 -8.47 11.13 -14.97
C PRO A 77 -9.39 11.70 -13.88
N VAL A 78 -9.23 11.20 -12.66
CA VAL A 78 -10.07 11.59 -11.51
C VAL A 78 -10.06 13.11 -11.27
N TRP A 79 -8.93 13.77 -11.53
CA TRP A 79 -8.79 15.21 -11.38
C TRP A 79 -9.62 16.01 -12.38
N ALA A 80 -9.76 15.53 -13.62
CA ALA A 80 -10.63 16.18 -14.60
C ALA A 80 -12.10 16.12 -14.16
N TYR A 81 -12.53 14.99 -13.57
CA TYR A 81 -13.88 14.87 -13.00
C TYR A 81 -14.17 15.94 -11.95
N PHE A 82 -13.26 16.12 -11.00
CA PHE A 82 -13.47 17.07 -9.90
C PHE A 82 -13.28 18.53 -10.31
N LEU A 83 -12.48 18.81 -11.36
CA LEU A 83 -12.29 20.16 -11.89
C LEU A 83 -13.44 20.58 -12.83
N ASP A 84 -14.00 19.64 -13.61
CA ASP A 84 -15.10 19.91 -14.54
C ASP A 84 -16.48 19.95 -13.87
N GLN A 85 -16.61 19.49 -12.61
CA GLN A 85 -17.91 19.46 -11.94
C GLN A 85 -18.16 20.69 -11.05
N PRO A 86 -19.11 21.56 -11.41
CA PRO A 86 -19.56 22.66 -10.54
C PRO A 86 -20.44 22.19 -9.37
N ARG A 87 -20.66 20.88 -9.19
CA ARG A 87 -21.56 20.34 -8.15
C ARG A 87 -20.81 20.17 -6.83
N PRO A 88 -21.41 20.53 -5.68
CA PRO A 88 -20.78 20.38 -4.39
C PRO A 88 -20.51 18.91 -4.07
N PHE A 89 -19.32 18.66 -3.51
CA PHE A 89 -18.78 17.32 -3.23
C PHE A 89 -19.73 16.43 -2.42
N GLY A 90 -20.56 17.03 -1.56
CA GLY A 90 -21.57 16.34 -0.74
C GLY A 90 -22.74 15.73 -1.52
N SER A 91 -22.97 16.17 -2.77
CA SER A 91 -24.03 15.63 -3.64
C SER A 91 -23.61 14.37 -4.40
N LEU A 92 -22.33 14.00 -4.34
CA LEU A 92 -21.79 12.84 -5.03
C LEU A 92 -22.11 11.54 -4.27
N PRO A 93 -22.40 10.44 -4.98
CA PRO A 93 -22.56 9.11 -4.38
C PRO A 93 -21.39 8.79 -3.44
N ALA A 94 -21.67 8.13 -2.32
CA ALA A 94 -20.67 7.86 -1.28
C ALA A 94 -19.40 7.15 -1.80
N SER A 95 -19.54 6.34 -2.86
CA SER A 95 -18.42 5.67 -3.53
C SER A 95 -17.48 6.62 -4.27
N ILE A 96 -17.99 7.68 -4.88
CA ILE A 96 -17.16 8.71 -5.52
C ILE A 96 -16.43 9.54 -4.47
N ARG A 97 -17.06 9.80 -3.32
CA ARG A 97 -16.42 10.49 -2.19
C ARG A 97 -15.30 9.68 -1.55
N ALA A 98 -15.41 8.35 -1.56
CA ALA A 98 -14.36 7.47 -1.04
C ALA A 98 -13.10 7.45 -1.92
N TRP A 99 -13.19 7.86 -3.18
CA TRP A 99 -12.09 7.76 -4.13
C TRP A 99 -10.93 8.73 -3.80
N PRO A 100 -11.16 10.02 -3.48
CA PRO A 100 -10.10 10.90 -2.99
C PRO A 100 -9.55 10.54 -1.61
N LEU A 101 -10.37 9.94 -0.74
CA LEU A 101 -9.90 9.41 0.54
C LEU A 101 -8.92 8.26 0.32
N ALA A 102 -9.24 7.34 -0.59
CA ALA A 102 -8.37 6.22 -0.93
C ALA A 102 -7.05 6.71 -1.56
N ILE A 103 -7.08 7.75 -2.41
CA ILE A 103 -5.87 8.43 -2.90
C ILE A 103 -5.06 9.01 -1.74
N GLY A 104 -5.72 9.78 -0.86
CA GLY A 104 -5.08 10.41 0.29
C GLY A 104 -4.38 9.40 1.19
N PHE A 105 -5.03 8.29 1.53
CA PHE A 105 -4.42 7.25 2.38
C PHE A 105 -3.27 6.52 1.70
N HIS A 106 -3.36 6.19 0.41
CA HIS A 106 -2.23 5.56 -0.31
C HIS A 106 -1.02 6.50 -0.40
N VAL A 107 -1.25 7.77 -0.73
CA VAL A 107 -0.16 8.77 -0.83
C VAL A 107 0.47 9.04 0.52
N LEU A 108 -0.33 9.18 1.59
CA LEU A 108 0.19 9.37 2.95
C LEU A 108 0.98 8.14 3.42
N ALA A 109 0.52 6.92 3.12
CA ALA A 109 1.25 5.71 3.44
C ALA A 109 2.60 5.66 2.70
N ALA A 110 2.61 5.98 1.41
CA ALA A 110 3.84 6.05 0.60
C ALA A 110 4.80 7.14 1.09
N ALA A 111 4.28 8.32 1.47
CA ALA A 111 5.08 9.40 2.05
C ALA A 111 5.70 8.99 3.39
N SER A 112 4.93 8.32 4.26
CA SER A 112 5.42 7.82 5.56
C SER A 112 6.52 6.76 5.39
N ALA A 113 6.32 5.78 4.50
CA ALA A 113 7.34 4.78 4.18
C ALA A 113 8.60 5.41 3.55
N THR A 114 8.42 6.43 2.70
CA THR A 114 9.54 7.18 2.08
C THR A 114 10.36 7.92 3.13
N ALA A 115 9.71 8.52 4.14
CA ALA A 115 10.42 9.13 5.28
C ALA A 115 11.25 8.10 6.07
N GLY A 116 10.82 6.83 6.13
CA GLY A 116 11.59 5.74 6.71
C GLY A 116 12.91 5.46 6.01
N VAL A 117 12.90 5.49 4.68
CA VAL A 117 14.10 5.24 3.87
C VAL A 117 14.98 6.48 3.75
N ALA A 118 14.38 7.65 3.53
CA ALA A 118 15.12 8.90 3.28
C ALA A 118 15.64 9.57 4.56
N LEU A 119 14.86 9.49 5.65
CA LEU A 119 15.15 10.22 6.90
C LEU A 119 15.39 9.29 8.09
N GLY A 120 15.19 7.97 7.93
CA GLY A 120 15.31 7.00 9.02
C GLY A 120 14.20 7.09 10.08
N ARG A 121 13.13 7.85 9.83
CA ARG A 121 12.08 8.19 10.80
C ARG A 121 10.68 7.74 10.35
N GLU A 122 10.49 6.45 10.18
CA GLU A 122 9.17 5.86 9.92
C GLU A 122 8.51 5.41 11.22
N ASP A 123 7.26 5.81 11.42
CA ASP A 123 6.37 5.14 12.37
C ASP A 123 5.59 4.04 11.62
N ARG A 124 6.02 2.79 11.84
CA ARG A 124 5.44 1.60 11.20
C ARG A 124 3.98 1.37 11.59
N ARG A 125 3.56 1.87 12.76
CA ARG A 125 2.16 1.76 13.21
C ARG A 125 1.26 2.68 12.40
N VAL A 126 1.72 3.91 12.16
CA VAL A 126 1.01 4.89 11.33
C VAL A 126 0.94 4.41 9.88
N THR A 127 2.05 3.91 9.33
CA THR A 127 2.08 3.38 7.96
C THR A 127 1.12 2.19 7.79
N GLY A 128 1.15 1.23 8.73
CA GLY A 128 0.22 0.11 8.74
C GLY A 128 -1.25 0.56 8.88
N GLY A 129 -1.54 1.54 9.75
CA GLY A 129 -2.89 2.08 9.93
C GLY A 129 -3.41 2.79 8.69
N LEU A 130 -2.57 3.59 8.02
CA LEU A 130 -2.89 4.24 6.75
C LEU A 130 -3.18 3.20 5.66
N LEU A 131 -2.44 2.09 5.61
CA LEU A 131 -2.72 1.01 4.65
C LEU A 131 -4.04 0.29 4.93
N VAL A 132 -4.43 0.11 6.19
CA VAL A 132 -5.75 -0.45 6.54
C VAL A 132 -6.87 0.51 6.12
N LEU A 133 -6.73 1.80 6.38
CA LEU A 133 -7.69 2.82 5.92
C LEU A 133 -7.75 2.91 4.39
N ALA A 134 -6.59 2.81 3.73
CA ALA A 134 -6.47 2.74 2.28
C ALA A 134 -7.19 1.52 1.70
N ALA A 135 -7.06 0.35 2.33
CA ALA A 135 -7.76 -0.87 1.96
C ALA A 135 -9.28 -0.72 2.12
N ALA A 136 -9.73 -0.18 3.26
CA ALA A 136 -11.16 0.06 3.52
C ALA A 136 -11.76 1.05 2.53
N ALA A 137 -11.06 2.14 2.23
CA ALA A 137 -11.51 3.14 1.26
C ALA A 137 -11.58 2.55 -0.16
N SER A 138 -10.57 1.78 -0.58
CA SER A 138 -10.55 1.11 -1.88
C SER A 138 -11.63 0.04 -2.00
N LEU A 139 -11.94 -0.66 -0.91
CA LEU A 139 -13.04 -1.61 -0.85
C LEU A 139 -14.38 -0.89 -1.03
N TRP A 140 -14.57 0.25 -0.38
CA TRP A 140 -15.80 1.05 -0.50
C TRP A 140 -16.02 1.58 -1.92
N VAL A 141 -14.94 1.99 -2.60
CA VAL A 141 -14.97 2.33 -4.02
C VAL A 141 -15.42 1.12 -4.84
N SER A 142 -14.82 -0.05 -4.59
CA SER A 142 -15.14 -1.30 -5.29
C SER A 142 -16.59 -1.73 -5.09
N VAL A 143 -17.13 -1.61 -3.87
CA VAL A 143 -18.55 -1.88 -3.56
C VAL A 143 -19.46 -0.95 -4.35
N GLY A 144 -19.13 0.33 -4.42
CA GLY A 144 -19.88 1.30 -5.23
C GLY A 144 -19.84 1.05 -6.73
N VAL A 145 -18.79 0.41 -7.23
CA VAL A 145 -18.69 -0.06 -8.61
C VAL A 145 -19.54 -1.32 -8.78
N ALA A 146 -19.41 -2.29 -7.88
CA ALA A 146 -20.17 -3.55 -7.87
C ALA A 146 -21.69 -3.32 -7.88
N THR A 147 -22.20 -2.37 -7.09
CA THR A 147 -23.64 -2.04 -7.09
C THR A 147 -24.11 -1.45 -8.42
N ARG A 148 -23.26 -0.69 -9.13
CA ARG A 148 -23.58 -0.14 -10.46
C ARG A 148 -23.52 -1.18 -11.57
N PHE A 149 -22.64 -2.17 -11.45
CA PHE A 149 -22.59 -3.33 -12.35
C PHE A 149 -23.63 -4.41 -12.00
N GLY A 150 -24.46 -4.19 -10.96
CA GLY A 150 -25.52 -5.12 -10.57
C GLY A 150 -24.99 -6.45 -10.01
N VAL A 151 -23.82 -6.45 -9.37
CA VAL A 151 -23.26 -7.62 -8.71
C VAL A 151 -24.25 -8.16 -7.68
N GLY A 152 -24.59 -9.46 -7.78
CA GLY A 152 -25.53 -10.12 -6.87
C GLY A 152 -27.01 -9.92 -7.21
N THR A 153 -27.33 -9.15 -8.25
CA THR A 153 -28.70 -9.00 -8.77
C THR A 153 -28.77 -9.43 -10.23
N THR A 154 -28.03 -8.77 -11.11
CA THR A 154 -28.01 -9.00 -12.57
C THR A 154 -26.70 -9.60 -13.07
N SER A 155 -25.63 -9.52 -12.27
CA SER A 155 -24.28 -9.98 -12.60
C SER A 155 -23.73 -10.91 -11.52
N GLY A 156 -22.81 -11.79 -11.91
CA GLY A 156 -22.16 -12.73 -10.99
C GLY A 156 -21.37 -12.04 -9.87
N TRP A 157 -21.18 -12.73 -8.74
CA TRP A 157 -20.48 -12.21 -7.55
C TRP A 157 -19.02 -11.77 -7.83
N LEU A 158 -18.39 -12.32 -8.87
CA LEU A 158 -17.02 -12.01 -9.28
C LEU A 158 -16.92 -10.94 -10.39
N ALA A 159 -18.03 -10.30 -10.77
CA ALA A 159 -18.00 -9.29 -11.82
C ALA A 159 -17.23 -8.01 -11.42
N VAL A 160 -16.90 -7.84 -10.13
CA VAL A 160 -15.97 -6.78 -9.66
C VAL A 160 -15.02 -7.35 -8.61
N ILE A 161 -13.72 -7.26 -8.89
CA ILE A 161 -12.64 -7.76 -8.03
C ILE A 161 -11.94 -6.55 -7.37
N PRO A 162 -11.96 -6.41 -6.03
CA PRO A 162 -11.37 -5.29 -5.30
C PRO A 162 -9.85 -5.45 -5.10
N VAL A 163 -9.10 -5.47 -6.20
CA VAL A 163 -7.67 -5.81 -6.23
C VAL A 163 -6.84 -4.89 -5.30
N GLY A 164 -7.09 -3.58 -5.32
CA GLY A 164 -6.32 -2.63 -4.51
C GLY A 164 -6.57 -2.78 -3.01
N ALA A 165 -7.80 -3.11 -2.60
CA ALA A 165 -8.10 -3.37 -1.20
C ALA A 165 -7.40 -4.64 -0.69
N LEU A 166 -7.42 -5.70 -1.49
CA LEU A 166 -6.76 -6.97 -1.17
C LEU A 166 -5.24 -6.80 -1.10
N ALA A 167 -4.65 -6.08 -2.06
CA ALA A 167 -3.22 -5.83 -2.09
C ALA A 167 -2.76 -4.96 -0.92
N ALA A 168 -3.46 -3.87 -0.63
CA ALA A 168 -3.15 -2.99 0.51
C ALA A 168 -3.28 -3.72 1.85
N LEU A 169 -4.33 -4.54 2.02
CA LEU A 169 -4.51 -5.34 3.22
C LEU A 169 -3.41 -6.41 3.38
N ALA A 170 -3.02 -7.07 2.29
CA ALA A 170 -1.94 -8.05 2.30
C ALA A 170 -0.60 -7.42 2.74
N VAL A 171 -0.28 -6.22 2.25
CA VAL A 171 0.91 -5.48 2.68
C VAL A 171 0.79 -5.04 4.15
N ALA A 172 -0.37 -4.52 4.56
CA ALA A 172 -0.61 -4.11 5.95
C ALA A 172 -0.40 -5.27 6.93
N VAL A 173 -0.99 -6.45 6.66
CA VAL A 173 -0.88 -7.61 7.54
C VAL A 173 0.50 -8.27 7.45
N GLY A 174 1.01 -8.48 6.23
CA GLY A 174 2.26 -9.20 6.00
C GLY A 174 3.52 -8.43 6.40
N VAL A 175 3.54 -7.11 6.19
CA VAL A 175 4.73 -6.27 6.44
C VAL A 175 4.61 -5.49 7.74
N TYR A 176 3.40 -5.01 8.08
CA TYR A 176 3.16 -4.12 9.23
C TYR A 176 2.32 -4.76 10.36
N GLY A 177 1.86 -6.01 10.21
CA GLY A 177 0.91 -6.62 11.14
C GLY A 177 1.45 -6.88 12.55
N ARG A 178 2.77 -7.02 12.72
CA ARG A 178 3.38 -7.13 14.06
C ARG A 178 3.35 -5.79 14.79
N ASP A 179 3.66 -4.71 14.08
CA ASP A 179 3.64 -3.34 14.62
C ASP A 179 2.22 -2.88 14.97
N LEU A 180 1.24 -3.26 14.13
CA LEU A 180 -0.18 -3.02 14.38
C LEU A 180 -0.66 -3.73 15.66
N ARG A 181 -0.34 -5.01 15.86
CA ARG A 181 -0.72 -5.74 17.09
C ARG A 181 -0.14 -5.10 18.35
N ASN A 182 1.15 -4.73 18.30
CA ASN A 182 1.82 -4.03 19.39
C ASN A 182 1.22 -2.65 19.72
N ALA A 183 0.34 -2.11 18.87
CA ALA A 183 -0.36 -0.85 19.12
C ALA A 183 -1.63 -1.02 19.98
N PHE A 184 -2.23 -2.21 19.97
CA PHE A 184 -3.47 -2.51 20.70
C PHE A 184 -3.25 -3.28 22.01
N GLU A 185 -2.05 -3.82 22.23
CA GLU A 185 -1.66 -4.54 23.46
C GLU A 185 -1.11 -3.60 24.56
N ARG A 186 -1.52 -2.34 24.59
CA ARG A 186 -1.16 -1.35 25.63
C ARG A 186 -2.35 -1.03 26.51
#